data_AF-Q5QN13-F1
#
_entry.id   AF-Q5QN13-F1
#
_cell.length_a   1.000
_cell.length_b   1.000
_cell.length_c   1.000
_cell.angle_alpha   90.00
_cell.angle_beta   90.00
_cell.angle_gamma   90.00
#
_symmetry.space_group_name_H-M   'P 1'
#
loop_
_entity.id
_entity.type
_entity.pdbx_description
1 polymer ?
#
loop_
_entity_poly.entity_id
_entity_poly.type
_entity_poly.pdbx_seq_one_letter_code
_entity_poly.pdbx_strand_id
1 'polypeptide(L)'
;MEEGAKIGREHEQQQQQHGRVNGSGRVAAVGGGSGGGGDEIEIEVAAAAGASPSRQHGGLHGDVQAPTWKRFLAHVGPGFVISIAYLDPSNLQTDLVAGSSHRYSLLWVLLFGFIFVLTVQSLAANLGIITGRHLAELCMGEYPKYVKYCLWLLAELGVIAATIPGVLGTALAYNMLLHIPFWAGVLACGACTFLILGLQGYGARKMEFTISVLMLVMATCFFMELGKVNPPAGGVIEGLFIPRPKGDYSTSDAVAMFGSLVVPHNLFLHSSLVLTRKMPYTSKGRKDASTFFLLENALALFIALLVNVAIVSISGTICANNLSFADTSTCSSLTLNSTYVLLKNILGKSSSTVYGVALLVSGQSCMVATSYAGQYIMQGFSGMRKCIIYLVAPCFTLLPSLIICSIGGTLRVHRIINIAAIVLSFVLPFALIPLIKFSSSCTNIGPYKNATSIIRIAWILSLVIIGINIYFFCTSFVAWLVHSDLPRVVNAIISSLVFPFMAAYIAALIYLAFRKVNLSDPFPTNSVSGEIEVQHIQIQEKQEDLGVHL
;
A
#
# COMPACT_ATOMS: atom_id res chain seq x y z
N MET A 1 36.22 56.17 50.99
CA MET A 1 36.76 54.99 50.29
C MET A 1 35.64 53.98 50.26
N GLU A 2 35.23 53.63 49.04
CA GLU A 2 34.04 52.86 48.69
C GLU A 2 34.00 51.48 49.33
N GLU A 3 32.88 51.15 49.98
CA GLU A 3 32.21 49.86 49.83
C GLU A 3 30.83 49.88 50.51
N GLY A 4 29.83 49.28 49.86
CA GLY A 4 28.65 48.71 50.52
C GLY A 4 27.34 49.49 50.40
N ALA A 5 26.50 49.11 49.42
CA ALA A 5 25.06 48.81 49.58
C ALA A 5 24.25 49.09 48.31
N LYS A 6 24.08 48.08 47.45
CA LYS A 6 22.89 47.93 46.59
C LYS A 6 22.65 46.43 46.40
N ILE A 7 21.64 45.92 47.11
CA ILE A 7 20.66 44.87 46.73
C ILE A 7 19.96 44.47 48.05
N GLY A 8 18.65 44.71 48.13
CA GLY A 8 17.87 44.35 49.30
C GLY A 8 16.44 44.87 49.31
N ARG A 9 15.60 44.24 48.48
CA ARG A 9 14.23 43.81 48.77
C ARG A 9 13.08 44.83 48.97
N GLU A 10 11.99 44.48 48.26
CA GLU A 10 10.59 44.48 48.73
C GLU A 10 9.94 45.86 48.91
N HIS A 11 8.67 46.12 48.62
CA HIS A 11 7.55 45.44 47.99
C HIS A 11 6.48 46.55 47.84
N GLU A 12 5.55 46.38 46.92
CA GLU A 12 4.24 47.07 46.88
C GLU A 12 4.16 48.58 46.51
N GLN A 13 3.07 48.86 45.79
CA GLN A 13 2.51 50.17 45.46
C GLN A 13 3.15 50.93 44.28
N GLN A 14 2.64 50.64 43.08
CA GLN A 14 1.99 51.66 42.25
C GLN A 14 1.22 50.99 41.10
N GLN A 15 0.06 50.44 41.47
CA GLN A 15 -1.07 50.20 40.56
C GLN A 15 -1.98 51.41 40.69
N GLN A 16 -2.03 52.28 39.68
CA GLN A 16 -3.18 53.09 39.24
C GLN A 16 -2.70 54.17 38.26
N GLN A 17 -2.86 53.93 36.96
CA GLN A 17 -3.33 54.98 36.06
C GLN A 17 -4.09 54.40 34.88
N HIS A 18 -5.26 54.98 34.68
CA HIS A 18 -6.38 54.58 33.85
C HIS A 18 -6.16 54.99 32.38
N GLY A 19 -6.49 54.10 31.44
CA GLY A 19 -6.57 54.39 30.01
C GLY A 19 -7.60 53.46 29.35
N ARG A 20 -8.74 54.03 28.98
CA ARG A 20 -10.01 53.41 28.59
C ARG A 20 -10.03 53.01 27.11
N VAL A 21 -10.27 51.73 26.78
CA VAL A 21 -10.84 51.31 25.48
C VAL A 21 -11.85 50.19 25.72
N ASN A 22 -13.09 50.43 25.27
CA ASN A 22 -14.25 49.54 25.36
C ASN A 22 -14.12 48.35 24.41
N GLY A 23 -14.47 47.15 24.90
CA GLY A 23 -14.69 45.94 24.12
C GLY A 23 -15.40 44.89 24.98
N SER A 24 -16.73 45.02 25.06
CA SER A 24 -17.59 44.17 25.88
C SER A 24 -17.92 42.85 25.17
N GLY A 25 -17.60 41.73 25.81
CA GLY A 25 -18.04 40.38 25.44
C GLY A 25 -18.23 39.54 26.70
N ARG A 26 -19.37 39.69 27.36
CA ARG A 26 -19.85 38.84 28.46
C ARG A 26 -20.78 37.77 27.86
N VAL A 27 -20.52 36.50 28.11
CA VAL A 27 -21.53 35.44 28.03
C VAL A 27 -21.86 35.03 29.46
N ALA A 28 -23.09 35.32 29.86
CA ALA A 28 -23.67 34.95 31.14
C ALA A 28 -24.51 33.68 30.97
N ALA A 29 -24.42 32.79 31.95
CA ALA A 29 -25.30 31.65 32.12
C ALA A 29 -26.68 32.11 32.62
N VAL A 30 -27.74 31.58 31.99
CA VAL A 30 -29.09 31.47 32.55
C VAL A 30 -29.67 30.15 32.08
N GLY A 31 -30.14 29.32 33.01
CA GLY A 31 -30.87 28.09 32.73
C GLY A 31 -32.39 28.31 32.71
N GLY A 32 -33.09 27.39 32.05
CA GLY A 32 -34.53 27.19 32.22
C GLY A 32 -35.28 26.59 31.03
N GLY A 33 -35.51 25.27 31.07
CA GLY A 33 -36.85 24.69 30.83
C GLY A 33 -37.24 24.16 29.44
N SER A 34 -37.14 22.83 29.31
CA SER A 34 -38.13 21.86 28.76
C SER A 34 -38.55 21.85 27.28
N GLY A 35 -38.31 20.69 26.64
CA GLY A 35 -39.25 20.08 25.70
C GLY A 35 -38.73 19.86 24.27
N GLY A 36 -38.55 18.60 23.87
CA GLY A 36 -38.51 18.18 22.46
C GLY A 36 -37.36 17.24 22.13
N GLY A 37 -37.67 15.95 22.06
CA GLY A 37 -36.73 14.89 21.68
C GLY A 37 -36.19 15.06 20.26
N GLY A 38 -34.90 14.81 20.13
CA GLY A 38 -34.17 14.67 18.88
C GLY A 38 -32.86 13.96 19.18
N ASP A 39 -32.70 12.78 18.58
CA ASP A 39 -31.54 11.90 18.73
C ASP A 39 -30.23 12.65 18.39
N GLU A 40 -29.42 12.96 19.41
CA GLU A 40 -28.01 13.30 19.21
C GLU A 40 -27.18 12.01 19.29
N ILE A 41 -26.70 11.60 18.12
CA ILE A 41 -25.82 10.45 17.92
C ILE A 41 -24.45 10.78 18.51
N GLU A 42 -24.21 10.27 19.71
CA GLU A 42 -22.93 10.32 20.42
C GLU A 42 -21.93 9.37 19.73
N ILE A 43 -20.90 9.94 19.09
CA ILE A 43 -19.80 9.16 18.50
C ILE A 43 -18.83 8.77 19.63
N GLU A 44 -19.16 7.66 20.25
CA GLU A 44 -18.34 6.96 21.23
C GLU A 44 -17.11 6.34 20.53
N VAL A 45 -15.95 6.98 20.70
CA VAL A 45 -14.65 6.42 20.29
C VAL A 45 -14.23 5.42 21.35
N ALA A 46 -14.71 4.18 21.22
CA ALA A 46 -14.27 3.04 22.01
C ALA A 46 -12.78 2.74 21.72
N ALA A 47 -11.90 3.30 22.54
CA ALA A 47 -10.52 2.88 22.66
C ALA A 47 -10.49 1.51 23.36
N ALA A 48 -9.81 0.56 22.74
CA ALA A 48 -9.74 -0.83 23.18
C ALA A 48 -9.22 -0.96 24.62
N ALA A 49 -10.13 -1.25 25.54
CA ALA A 49 -9.82 -1.83 26.84
C ALA A 49 -9.36 -3.27 26.66
N GLY A 50 -8.17 -3.60 27.20
CA GLY A 50 -7.63 -4.96 27.13
C GLY A 50 -6.13 -5.07 27.36
N ALA A 51 -5.57 -4.34 28.31
CA ALA A 51 -4.29 -4.69 28.94
C ALA A 51 -4.14 -3.95 30.28
N SER A 52 -4.12 -4.71 31.38
CA SER A 52 -3.95 -4.23 32.75
C SER A 52 -2.79 -3.24 32.91
N PRO A 53 -2.96 -2.11 33.62
CA PRO A 53 -1.86 -1.22 33.94
C PRO A 53 -1.02 -1.86 35.05
N SER A 54 0.11 -2.44 34.65
CA SER A 54 1.15 -2.79 35.61
C SER A 54 1.71 -1.50 36.22
N ARG A 55 1.55 -1.38 37.54
CA ARG A 55 2.14 -0.34 38.40
C ARG A 55 3.55 0.03 37.94
N GLN A 56 3.74 1.23 37.41
CA GLN A 56 5.06 1.86 37.35
C GLN A 56 5.42 2.32 38.76
N HIS A 57 6.14 1.47 39.48
CA HIS A 57 7.02 1.93 40.54
C HIS A 57 8.13 2.77 39.90
N GLY A 58 8.26 4.01 40.37
CA GLY A 58 9.44 4.84 40.14
C GLY A 58 10.67 4.09 40.63
N GLY A 59 11.39 3.51 39.68
CA GLY A 59 12.67 2.86 39.88
C GLY A 59 13.60 3.38 38.81
N LEU A 60 14.68 4.00 39.26
CA LEU A 60 15.86 4.41 38.50
C LEU A 60 16.53 3.18 37.88
N HIS A 61 15.87 2.50 36.93
CA HIS A 61 16.48 1.46 36.12
C HIS A 61 17.18 2.16 34.96
N GLY A 62 18.51 2.12 34.98
CA GLY A 62 19.32 2.37 33.79
C GLY A 62 18.77 1.50 32.67
N ASP A 63 18.15 2.16 31.69
CA ASP A 63 17.58 1.52 30.51
C ASP A 63 18.74 0.92 29.74
N VAL A 64 19.06 -0.35 30.04
CA VAL A 64 19.98 -1.17 29.24
C VAL A 64 19.29 -1.28 27.89
N GLN A 65 19.59 -0.33 27.00
CA GLN A 65 19.07 -0.26 25.65
C GLN A 65 19.19 -1.65 25.04
N ALA A 66 18.04 -2.30 24.85
CA ALA A 66 18.01 -3.61 24.22
C ALA A 66 18.85 -3.54 22.94
N PRO A 67 19.70 -4.54 22.69
CA PRO A 67 20.70 -4.46 21.62
C PRO A 67 19.99 -4.17 20.29
N THR A 68 20.63 -3.35 19.45
CA THR A 68 20.02 -2.76 18.23
C THR A 68 19.29 -3.79 17.36
N TRP A 69 19.80 -5.03 17.29
CA TRP A 69 19.17 -6.13 16.55
C TRP A 69 17.80 -6.56 17.13
N LYS A 70 17.61 -6.58 18.45
CA LYS A 70 16.30 -6.87 19.08
C LYS A 70 15.30 -5.74 18.81
N ARG A 71 15.77 -4.49 18.82
CA ARG A 71 14.94 -3.33 18.44
C ARG A 71 14.54 -3.40 16.97
N PHE A 72 15.47 -3.77 16.08
CA PHE A 72 15.19 -4.00 14.66
C PHE A 72 14.14 -5.11 14.47
N LEU A 73 14.33 -6.28 15.07
CA LEU A 73 13.37 -7.41 15.00
C LEU A 73 11.97 -7.09 15.54
N ALA A 74 11.85 -6.12 16.45
CA ALA A 74 10.54 -5.66 16.91
C ALA A 74 9.81 -4.82 15.86
N HIS A 75 10.55 -4.19 14.93
CA HIS A 75 9.98 -3.38 13.86
C HIS A 75 9.73 -4.20 12.59
N VAL A 76 10.50 -5.27 12.35
CA VAL A 76 10.31 -6.18 11.22
C VAL A 76 8.87 -6.72 11.12
N GLY A 77 8.30 -6.68 9.92
CA GLY A 77 6.96 -7.14 9.56
C GLY A 77 6.38 -6.36 8.36
N PRO A 78 6.18 -5.03 8.48
CA PRO A 78 5.52 -4.23 7.46
C PRO A 78 6.14 -4.34 6.06
N GLY A 79 7.47 -4.27 5.96
CA GLY A 79 8.18 -4.33 4.68
C GLY A 79 7.92 -5.63 3.93
N PHE A 80 7.88 -6.76 4.65
CA PHE A 80 7.57 -8.07 4.08
C PHE A 80 6.12 -8.14 3.58
N VAL A 81 5.16 -7.60 4.34
CA VAL A 81 3.76 -7.58 3.91
C VAL A 81 3.58 -6.77 2.62
N ILE A 82 4.27 -5.65 2.50
CA ILE A 82 4.17 -4.78 1.32
C ILE A 82 4.86 -5.42 0.12
N SER A 83 5.98 -6.11 0.36
CA SER A 83 6.75 -6.75 -0.71
C SER A 83 5.96 -7.83 -1.46
N ILE A 84 4.93 -8.42 -0.84
CA ILE A 84 4.15 -9.49 -1.46
C ILE A 84 3.29 -9.02 -2.63
N ALA A 85 2.90 -7.74 -2.65
CA ALA A 85 2.12 -7.21 -3.78
C ALA A 85 2.97 -7.13 -5.06
N TYR A 86 4.31 -7.12 -4.95
CA TYR A 86 5.21 -7.19 -6.11
C TYR A 86 5.53 -8.63 -6.52
N LEU A 87 4.90 -9.62 -5.87
CA LEU A 87 5.00 -11.05 -6.17
C LEU A 87 3.63 -11.66 -6.46
N ASP A 88 2.64 -10.81 -6.76
CA ASP A 88 1.28 -11.20 -7.05
C ASP A 88 1.15 -11.81 -8.46
N PRO A 89 0.01 -12.47 -8.78
CA PRO A 89 -0.17 -13.09 -10.09
C PRO A 89 -0.15 -12.09 -11.26
N SER A 90 -0.39 -10.80 -10.99
CA SER A 90 -0.31 -9.73 -11.99
C SER A 90 1.14 -9.51 -12.45
N ASN A 91 2.04 -9.26 -11.49
CA ASN A 91 3.47 -9.10 -11.79
C ASN A 91 4.08 -10.39 -12.34
N LEU A 92 3.65 -11.54 -11.80
CA LEU A 92 4.07 -12.84 -12.33
C LEU A 92 3.72 -12.99 -13.82
N GLN A 93 2.51 -12.59 -14.22
CA GLN A 93 2.07 -12.65 -15.61
C GLN A 93 2.87 -11.71 -16.53
N THR A 94 3.15 -10.47 -16.09
CA THR A 94 3.96 -9.54 -16.90
C THR A 94 5.41 -10.00 -17.03
N ASP A 95 5.99 -10.55 -15.96
CA ASP A 95 7.37 -11.02 -15.95
C ASP A 95 7.56 -12.27 -16.82
N LEU A 96 6.59 -13.19 -16.80
CA LEU A 96 6.59 -14.35 -17.69
C LEU A 96 6.56 -13.94 -19.16
N VAL A 97 5.71 -12.98 -19.54
CA VAL A 97 5.60 -12.48 -20.92
C VAL A 97 6.86 -11.73 -21.34
N ALA A 98 7.42 -10.93 -20.44
CA ALA A 98 8.66 -10.20 -20.69
C ALA A 98 9.84 -11.14 -20.95
N GLY A 99 9.97 -12.21 -20.15
CA GLY A 99 11.01 -13.20 -20.33
C GLY A 99 10.82 -14.02 -21.60
N SER A 100 9.60 -14.45 -21.92
CA SER A 100 9.37 -15.22 -23.15
C SER A 100 9.62 -14.42 -24.42
N SER A 101 9.30 -13.12 -24.42
CA SER A 101 9.40 -12.26 -25.60
C SER A 101 10.79 -11.62 -25.78
N HIS A 102 11.41 -11.20 -24.67
CA HIS A 102 12.65 -10.41 -24.70
C HIS A 102 13.83 -11.07 -23.96
N ARG A 103 13.67 -12.34 -23.52
CA ARG A 103 14.67 -13.09 -22.75
C ARG A 103 15.16 -12.31 -21.53
N TYR A 104 16.38 -11.78 -21.60
CA TYR A 104 17.00 -11.05 -20.48
C TYR A 104 17.03 -9.53 -20.68
N SER A 105 16.56 -9.02 -21.82
CA SER A 105 16.73 -7.61 -22.20
C SER A 105 15.95 -6.62 -21.33
N LEU A 106 14.93 -7.10 -20.61
CA LEU A 106 14.05 -6.30 -19.77
C LEU A 106 14.41 -6.35 -18.27
N LEU A 107 15.44 -7.10 -17.85
CA LEU A 107 15.80 -7.20 -16.43
C LEU A 107 16.21 -5.85 -15.83
N TRP A 108 16.87 -4.97 -16.60
CA TRP A 108 17.21 -3.62 -16.14
C TRP A 108 15.94 -2.83 -15.76
N VAL A 109 14.82 -3.03 -16.46
CA VAL A 109 13.54 -2.38 -16.17
C VAL A 109 13.05 -2.76 -14.77
N LEU A 110 13.16 -4.05 -14.41
CA LEU A 110 12.87 -4.52 -13.05
C LEU A 110 13.77 -3.86 -12.02
N LEU A 111 15.09 -3.81 -12.26
CA LEU A 111 16.04 -3.21 -11.31
C LEU A 111 15.71 -1.74 -11.02
N PHE A 112 15.54 -0.93 -12.06
CA PHE A 112 15.19 0.49 -11.90
C PHE A 112 13.78 0.66 -11.30
N GLY A 113 12.84 -0.22 -11.66
CA GLY A 113 11.49 -0.23 -11.10
C GLY A 113 11.48 -0.49 -9.60
N PHE A 114 12.26 -1.47 -9.14
CA PHE A 114 12.39 -1.76 -7.70
C PHE A 114 13.10 -0.63 -6.93
N ILE A 115 14.07 0.06 -7.53
CA ILE A 115 14.70 1.25 -6.92
C ILE A 115 13.66 2.38 -6.76
N PHE A 116 12.83 2.59 -7.77
CA PHE A 116 11.73 3.55 -7.68
C PHE A 116 10.74 3.17 -6.59
N VAL A 117 10.29 1.90 -6.58
CA VAL A 117 9.37 1.37 -5.58
C VAL A 117 9.94 1.56 -4.18
N LEU A 118 11.21 1.22 -3.95
CA LEU A 118 11.88 1.44 -2.67
C LEU A 118 11.81 2.92 -2.27
N THR A 119 12.12 3.84 -3.19
CA THR A 119 12.08 5.27 -2.93
C THR A 119 10.69 5.71 -2.49
N VAL A 120 9.65 5.41 -3.28
CA VAL A 120 8.28 5.85 -2.98
C VAL A 120 7.71 5.18 -1.74
N GLN A 121 8.01 3.90 -1.53
CA GLN A 121 7.59 3.19 -0.33
C GLN A 121 8.27 3.76 0.93
N SER A 122 9.53 4.14 0.85
CA SER A 122 10.20 4.84 1.95
C SER A 122 9.60 6.22 2.22
N LEU A 123 9.11 6.94 1.21
CA LEU A 123 8.34 8.17 1.42
C LEU A 123 7.02 7.89 2.14
N ALA A 124 6.30 6.83 1.76
CA ALA A 124 5.04 6.43 2.40
C ALA A 124 5.22 6.03 3.87
N ALA A 125 6.25 5.23 4.15
CA ALA A 125 6.64 4.87 5.51
C ALA A 125 7.01 6.10 6.34
N ASN A 126 7.90 6.96 5.83
CA ASN A 126 8.32 8.16 6.53
C ASN A 126 7.18 9.14 6.76
N LEU A 127 6.24 9.25 5.81
CA LEU A 127 5.06 10.08 5.99
C LEU A 127 4.27 9.64 7.22
N GLY A 128 3.94 8.34 7.33
CA GLY A 128 3.23 7.81 8.50
C GLY A 128 4.00 8.01 9.81
N ILE A 129 5.32 7.78 9.82
CA ILE A 129 6.17 7.96 11.01
C ILE A 129 6.20 9.43 11.47
N ILE A 130 6.24 10.37 10.53
CA ILE A 130 6.39 11.79 10.80
C ILE A 130 5.05 12.38 11.27
N THR A 131 3.97 12.18 10.53
CA THR A 131 2.65 12.76 10.81
C THR A 131 1.88 12.02 11.90
N GLY A 132 2.19 10.74 12.14
CA GLY A 132 1.39 9.86 13.01
C GLY A 132 0.03 9.49 12.41
N ARG A 133 -0.22 9.84 11.14
CA ARG A 133 -1.46 9.58 10.39
C ARG A 133 -1.13 8.94 9.05
N HIS A 134 -1.95 8.03 8.57
CA HIS A 134 -1.68 7.36 7.29
C HIS A 134 -2.18 8.20 6.10
N LEU A 135 -1.75 7.85 4.89
CA LEU A 135 -1.98 8.65 3.68
C LEU A 135 -3.47 8.93 3.41
N ALA A 136 -4.35 7.95 3.67
CA ALA A 136 -5.79 8.11 3.49
C ALA A 136 -6.40 9.16 4.44
N GLU A 137 -6.02 9.15 5.73
CA GLU A 137 -6.45 10.15 6.72
C GLU A 137 -5.98 11.56 6.34
N LEU A 138 -4.74 11.69 5.87
CA LEU A 138 -4.19 12.96 5.38
C LEU A 138 -4.95 13.49 4.17
N CYS A 139 -5.30 12.62 3.22
CA CYS A 139 -6.12 13.01 2.07
C CYS A 139 -7.52 13.48 2.53
N MET A 140 -8.09 12.82 3.53
CA MET A 140 -9.42 13.15 4.04
C MET A 140 -9.49 14.48 4.79
N GLY A 141 -8.43 14.82 5.55
CA GLY A 141 -8.37 16.08 6.31
C GLY A 141 -8.14 17.31 5.44
N GLU A 142 -7.38 17.18 4.34
CA GLU A 142 -6.90 18.33 3.55
C GLU A 142 -7.75 18.60 2.28
N TYR A 143 -8.40 17.58 1.71
CA TYR A 143 -9.18 17.72 0.48
C TYR A 143 -10.65 18.08 0.71
N PRO A 144 -11.26 18.92 -0.15
CA PRO A 144 -12.65 19.34 0.00
C PRO A 144 -13.60 18.16 -0.25
N LYS A 145 -14.85 18.29 0.22
CA LYS A 145 -15.85 17.20 0.24
C LYS A 145 -15.94 16.40 -1.07
N TYR A 146 -16.00 17.05 -2.23
CA TYR A 146 -16.12 16.32 -3.51
C TYR A 146 -14.86 15.54 -3.89
N VAL A 147 -13.69 16.16 -3.73
CA VAL A 147 -12.40 15.55 -4.09
C VAL A 147 -12.09 14.37 -3.18
N LYS A 148 -12.41 14.51 -1.90
CA LYS A 148 -12.12 13.48 -0.91
C LYS A 148 -12.97 12.22 -1.14
N TYR A 149 -14.27 12.35 -1.50
CA TYR A 149 -15.09 11.19 -1.89
C TYR A 149 -14.66 10.58 -3.23
N CYS A 150 -14.21 11.39 -4.18
CA CYS A 150 -13.66 10.90 -5.44
C CYS A 150 -12.38 10.08 -5.21
N LEU A 151 -11.44 10.58 -4.38
CA LEU A 151 -10.23 9.85 -4.00
C LEU A 151 -10.56 8.54 -3.28
N TRP A 152 -11.58 8.52 -2.42
CA TRP A 152 -12.04 7.30 -1.77
C TRP A 152 -12.49 6.25 -2.79
N LEU A 153 -13.40 6.64 -3.69
CA LEU A 153 -13.96 5.74 -4.69
C LEU A 153 -12.87 5.19 -5.61
N LEU A 154 -11.91 6.03 -6.01
CA LEU A 154 -10.76 5.62 -6.81
C LEU A 154 -9.83 4.67 -6.05
N ALA A 155 -9.59 4.91 -4.75
CA ALA A 155 -8.77 4.04 -3.92
C ALA A 155 -9.43 2.66 -3.76
N GLU A 156 -10.73 2.60 -3.44
CA GLU A 156 -11.49 1.35 -3.36
C GLU A 156 -11.52 0.62 -4.72
N LEU A 157 -11.74 1.33 -5.82
CA LEU A 157 -11.67 0.76 -7.17
C LEU A 157 -10.29 0.15 -7.44
N GLY A 158 -9.22 0.84 -7.03
CA GLY A 158 -7.85 0.34 -7.15
C GLY A 158 -7.59 -0.93 -6.32
N VAL A 159 -8.18 -1.03 -5.12
CA VAL A 159 -8.11 -2.23 -4.29
C VAL A 159 -8.85 -3.39 -4.95
N ILE A 160 -10.08 -3.18 -5.44
CA ILE A 160 -10.85 -4.20 -6.17
C ILE A 160 -10.08 -4.68 -7.40
N ALA A 161 -9.54 -3.76 -8.21
CA ALA A 161 -8.74 -4.10 -9.38
C ALA A 161 -7.51 -4.94 -9.00
N ALA A 162 -6.84 -4.59 -7.90
CA ALA A 162 -5.69 -5.36 -7.43
C ALA A 162 -6.04 -6.75 -6.86
N THR A 163 -7.25 -6.94 -6.33
CA THR A 163 -7.69 -8.25 -5.81
C THR A 163 -7.98 -9.25 -6.94
N ILE A 164 -8.41 -8.78 -8.12
CA ILE A 164 -8.78 -9.64 -9.26
C ILE A 164 -7.64 -10.61 -9.66
N PRO A 165 -6.39 -10.17 -9.90
CA PRO A 165 -5.28 -11.08 -10.18
C PRO A 165 -5.07 -12.14 -9.10
N GLY A 166 -5.21 -11.79 -7.82
CA GLY A 166 -5.09 -12.73 -6.70
C GLY A 166 -6.15 -13.84 -6.72
N VAL A 167 -7.41 -13.47 -7.00
CA VAL A 167 -8.53 -14.42 -7.17
C VAL A 167 -8.27 -15.35 -8.35
N LEU A 168 -7.93 -14.80 -9.52
CA LEU A 168 -7.70 -15.57 -10.73
C LEU A 168 -6.50 -16.51 -10.58
N GLY A 169 -5.40 -16.03 -10.00
CA GLY A 169 -4.21 -16.83 -9.73
C GLY A 169 -4.51 -18.01 -8.79
N THR A 170 -5.21 -17.76 -7.68
CA THR A 170 -5.58 -18.84 -6.76
C THR A 170 -6.54 -19.84 -7.42
N ALA A 171 -7.59 -19.36 -8.09
CA ALA A 171 -8.57 -20.23 -8.73
C ALA A 171 -7.94 -21.09 -9.84
N LEU A 172 -7.01 -20.52 -10.60
CA LEU A 172 -6.19 -21.27 -11.57
C LEU A 172 -5.31 -22.32 -10.88
N ALA A 173 -4.64 -21.96 -9.79
CA ALA A 173 -3.79 -22.90 -9.07
C ALA A 173 -4.61 -24.08 -8.50
N TYR A 174 -5.80 -23.81 -7.96
CA TYR A 174 -6.73 -24.86 -7.55
C TYR A 174 -7.16 -25.75 -8.72
N ASN A 175 -7.45 -25.16 -9.87
CA ASN A 175 -7.82 -25.90 -11.07
C ASN A 175 -6.67 -26.81 -11.55
N MET A 176 -5.42 -26.35 -11.48
CA MET A 176 -4.25 -27.14 -11.92
C MET A 176 -3.80 -28.19 -10.91
N LEU A 177 -3.85 -27.88 -9.60
CA LEU A 177 -3.37 -28.78 -8.54
C LEU A 177 -4.43 -29.81 -8.17
N LEU A 178 -5.64 -29.36 -7.84
CA LEU A 178 -6.71 -30.20 -7.31
C LEU A 178 -7.68 -30.68 -8.40
N HIS A 179 -7.52 -30.22 -9.65
CA HIS A 179 -8.40 -30.58 -10.77
C HIS A 179 -9.87 -30.24 -10.51
N ILE A 180 -10.13 -29.25 -9.64
CA ILE A 180 -11.49 -28.78 -9.33
C ILE A 180 -11.97 -27.76 -10.37
N PRO A 181 -13.28 -27.68 -10.65
CA PRO A 181 -13.81 -26.72 -11.62
C PRO A 181 -13.51 -25.29 -11.19
N PHE A 182 -13.19 -24.43 -12.16
CA PHE A 182 -12.72 -23.06 -11.92
C PHE A 182 -13.66 -22.24 -11.01
N TRP A 183 -14.98 -22.35 -11.22
CA TRP A 183 -15.97 -21.65 -10.38
C TRP A 183 -15.91 -22.08 -8.91
N ALA A 184 -15.72 -23.37 -8.65
CA ALA A 184 -15.52 -23.87 -7.28
C ALA A 184 -14.19 -23.38 -6.70
N GLY A 185 -13.13 -23.28 -7.51
CA GLY A 185 -11.87 -22.67 -7.11
C GLY A 185 -12.01 -21.19 -6.72
N VAL A 186 -12.81 -20.42 -7.45
CA VAL A 186 -13.13 -19.02 -7.12
C VAL A 186 -13.88 -18.92 -5.79
N LEU A 187 -14.89 -19.76 -5.56
CA LEU A 187 -15.60 -19.76 -4.26
C LEU A 187 -14.70 -20.21 -3.11
N ALA A 188 -13.91 -21.26 -3.31
CA ALA A 188 -12.97 -21.77 -2.31
C ALA A 188 -11.93 -20.70 -1.92
N CYS A 189 -11.39 -19.94 -2.89
CA CYS A 189 -10.43 -18.88 -2.57
C CYS A 189 -11.06 -17.75 -1.74
N GLY A 190 -12.34 -17.42 -2.00
CA GLY A 190 -13.09 -16.46 -1.20
C GLY A 190 -13.23 -16.94 0.24
N ALA A 191 -13.69 -18.18 0.43
CA ALA A 191 -13.83 -18.79 1.74
C ALA A 191 -12.49 -18.86 2.50
N CYS A 192 -11.41 -19.30 1.84
CA CYS A 192 -10.07 -19.34 2.44
C CYS A 192 -9.58 -17.94 2.86
N THR A 193 -9.85 -16.92 2.05
CA THR A 193 -9.45 -15.54 2.38
C THR A 193 -10.23 -15.02 3.58
N PHE A 194 -11.55 -15.24 3.65
CA PHE A 194 -12.33 -14.91 4.84
C PHE A 194 -11.84 -15.65 6.09
N LEU A 195 -11.41 -16.90 5.95
CA LEU A 195 -10.84 -17.68 7.06
C LEU A 195 -9.51 -17.08 7.53
N ILE A 196 -8.61 -16.75 6.61
CA ILE A 196 -7.32 -16.11 6.93
C ILE A 196 -7.54 -14.72 7.54
N LEU A 197 -8.52 -13.95 7.04
CA LEU A 197 -8.90 -12.67 7.62
C LEU A 197 -9.56 -12.83 8.99
N GLY A 198 -10.31 -13.91 9.25
CA GLY A 198 -10.78 -14.25 10.59
C GLY A 198 -9.61 -14.43 11.57
N LEU A 199 -8.45 -14.89 11.08
CA LEU A 199 -7.23 -14.99 11.88
C LEU A 199 -6.64 -13.63 12.27
N GLN A 200 -7.05 -12.52 11.62
CA GLN A 200 -6.65 -11.16 11.98
C GLN A 200 -7.04 -10.81 13.43
N GLY A 201 -8.11 -11.41 13.95
CA GLY A 201 -8.53 -11.25 15.35
C GLY A 201 -7.46 -11.68 16.36
N TYR A 202 -6.49 -12.52 15.96
CA TYR A 202 -5.38 -12.97 16.82
C TYR A 202 -4.18 -12.02 16.85
N GLY A 203 -4.24 -10.88 16.15
CA GLY A 203 -3.26 -9.79 16.20
C GLY A 203 -2.40 -9.64 14.94
N ALA A 204 -2.10 -8.38 14.58
CA ALA A 204 -1.39 -7.99 13.36
C ALA A 204 -0.03 -8.71 13.19
N ARG A 205 0.70 -8.92 14.29
CA ARG A 205 2.04 -9.55 14.23
C ARG A 205 2.01 -11.00 13.77
N LYS A 206 0.98 -11.77 14.14
CA LYS A 206 0.84 -13.15 13.67
C LYS A 206 0.53 -13.17 12.17
N MET A 207 -0.25 -12.20 11.71
CA MET A 207 -0.67 -12.07 10.34
C MET A 207 0.49 -11.69 9.41
N GLU A 208 1.31 -10.70 9.81
CA GLU A 208 2.57 -10.36 9.15
C GLU A 208 3.52 -11.56 9.06
N PHE A 209 3.65 -12.34 10.13
CA PHE A 209 4.46 -13.55 10.14
C PHE A 209 3.94 -14.59 9.14
N THR A 210 2.63 -14.86 9.12
CA THR A 210 2.01 -15.77 8.15
C THR A 210 2.29 -15.32 6.72
N ILE A 211 2.09 -14.04 6.40
CA ILE A 211 2.37 -13.48 5.07
C ILE A 211 3.85 -13.61 4.71
N SER A 212 4.76 -13.37 5.66
CA SER A 212 6.20 -13.51 5.44
C SER A 212 6.61 -14.96 5.15
N VAL A 213 5.98 -15.93 5.83
CA VAL A 213 6.19 -17.37 5.54
C VAL A 213 5.70 -17.72 4.14
N LEU A 214 4.52 -17.23 3.75
CA LEU A 214 3.99 -17.43 2.39
C LEU A 214 4.96 -16.86 1.33
N MET A 215 5.49 -15.65 1.55
CA MET A 215 6.53 -15.07 0.68
C MET A 215 7.77 -15.96 0.57
N LEU A 216 8.25 -16.54 1.67
CA LEU A 216 9.44 -17.36 1.66
C LEU A 216 9.21 -18.68 0.91
N VAL A 217 8.02 -19.28 1.07
CA VAL A 217 7.61 -20.46 0.29
C VAL A 217 7.60 -20.12 -1.21
N MET A 218 7.01 -18.99 -1.60
CA MET A 218 7.04 -18.50 -2.99
C MET A 218 8.45 -18.39 -3.56
N ALA A 219 9.31 -17.67 -2.83
CA ALA A 219 10.67 -17.43 -3.24
C ALA A 219 11.42 -18.76 -3.41
N THR A 220 11.27 -19.66 -2.44
CA THR A 220 11.91 -21.00 -2.47
C THR A 220 11.47 -21.80 -3.70
N CYS A 221 10.17 -21.79 -4.02
CA CYS A 221 9.66 -22.47 -5.22
C CYS A 221 10.32 -21.95 -6.50
N PHE A 222 10.40 -20.62 -6.69
CA PHE A 222 11.01 -20.06 -7.89
C PHE A 222 12.53 -20.23 -7.94
N PHE A 223 13.23 -20.15 -6.80
CA PHE A 223 14.66 -20.43 -6.76
C PHE A 223 14.98 -21.90 -7.05
N MET A 224 14.15 -22.84 -6.60
CA MET A 224 14.28 -24.24 -6.96
C MET A 224 14.15 -24.45 -8.47
N GLU A 225 13.16 -23.79 -9.10
CA GLU A 225 12.97 -23.88 -10.56
C GLU A 225 14.11 -23.19 -11.32
N LEU A 226 14.62 -22.06 -10.82
CA LEU A 226 15.79 -21.38 -11.38
C LEU A 226 17.01 -22.31 -11.40
N GLY A 227 17.24 -23.05 -10.31
CA GLY A 227 18.35 -24.02 -10.20
C GLY A 227 18.21 -25.23 -11.12
N LYS A 228 16.99 -25.61 -11.51
CA LYS A 228 16.76 -26.68 -12.51
C LYS A 228 16.98 -26.17 -13.93
N VAL A 229 16.53 -24.96 -14.24
CA VAL A 229 16.64 -24.36 -15.57
C VAL A 229 18.09 -23.98 -15.90
N ASN A 230 18.90 -23.61 -14.89
CA ASN A 230 20.29 -23.19 -15.04
C ASN A 230 20.49 -22.14 -16.14
N PRO A 231 19.89 -20.94 -16.02
CA PRO A 231 20.08 -19.87 -16.99
C PRO A 231 21.55 -19.44 -17.06
N PRO A 232 22.05 -19.03 -18.24
CA PRO A 232 23.40 -18.50 -18.37
C PRO A 232 23.56 -17.23 -17.54
N ALA A 233 24.30 -17.34 -16.42
CA ALA A 233 24.47 -16.25 -15.45
C ALA A 233 25.02 -14.97 -16.08
N GLY A 234 25.91 -15.10 -17.08
CA GLY A 234 26.43 -13.96 -17.84
C GLY A 234 25.32 -13.16 -18.54
N GLY A 235 24.35 -13.82 -19.16
CA GLY A 235 23.24 -13.17 -19.85
C GLY A 235 22.25 -12.51 -18.88
N VAL A 236 22.03 -13.11 -17.72
CA VAL A 236 21.17 -12.55 -16.66
C VAL A 236 21.79 -11.29 -16.05
N ILE A 237 23.08 -11.34 -15.70
CA ILE A 237 23.80 -10.18 -15.13
C ILE A 237 23.93 -9.07 -16.17
N GLU A 238 24.27 -9.41 -17.42
CA GLU A 238 24.33 -8.43 -18.52
C GLU A 238 22.97 -7.77 -18.73
N GLY A 239 21.88 -8.55 -18.75
CA GLY A 239 20.51 -8.01 -18.89
C GLY A 239 20.05 -7.14 -17.72
N LEU A 240 20.59 -7.37 -16.51
CA LEU A 240 20.22 -6.62 -15.30
C LEU A 240 20.88 -5.23 -15.24
N PHE A 241 22.13 -5.10 -15.71
CA PHE A 241 22.88 -3.85 -15.60
C PHE A 241 23.02 -3.09 -16.93
N ILE A 242 22.93 -3.75 -18.07
CA ILE A 242 23.17 -3.13 -19.37
C ILE A 242 21.83 -2.96 -20.10
N PRO A 243 21.30 -1.72 -20.19
CA PRO A 243 20.09 -1.46 -20.95
C PRO A 243 20.38 -1.66 -22.43
N ARG A 244 19.89 -2.77 -22.99
CA ARG A 244 19.86 -3.03 -24.43
C ARG A 244 18.42 -2.99 -24.92
N PRO A 245 17.91 -1.84 -25.39
CA PRO A 245 16.66 -1.85 -26.13
C PRO A 245 16.92 -2.47 -27.50
N LYS A 246 16.74 -3.79 -27.63
CA LYS A 246 16.79 -4.48 -28.93
C LYS A 246 15.35 -4.74 -29.40
N GLY A 247 14.90 -3.96 -30.39
CA GLY A 247 13.65 -4.17 -31.12
C GLY A 247 12.57 -3.12 -30.87
N ASP A 248 11.75 -2.86 -31.89
CA ASP A 248 10.70 -1.83 -31.90
C ASP A 248 9.56 -2.06 -30.89
N TYR A 249 9.36 -3.30 -30.43
CA TYR A 249 8.32 -3.67 -29.46
C TYR A 249 8.81 -3.66 -27.99
N SER A 250 10.11 -3.47 -27.75
CA SER A 250 10.70 -3.55 -26.41
C SER A 250 10.20 -2.45 -25.47
N THR A 251 9.80 -1.29 -26.01
CA THR A 251 9.34 -0.15 -25.20
C THR A 251 7.94 -0.37 -24.63
N SER A 252 7.03 -1.04 -25.34
CA SER A 252 5.67 -1.29 -24.86
C SER A 252 5.67 -2.26 -23.68
N ASP A 253 6.44 -3.35 -23.78
CA ASP A 253 6.55 -4.34 -22.71
C ASP A 253 7.32 -3.79 -21.51
N ALA A 254 8.35 -2.98 -21.74
CA ALA A 254 9.05 -2.26 -20.67
C ALA A 254 8.09 -1.34 -19.89
N VAL A 255 7.26 -0.58 -20.61
CA VAL A 255 6.24 0.28 -20.02
C VAL A 255 5.22 -0.53 -19.23
N ALA A 256 4.75 -1.66 -19.77
CA ALA A 256 3.82 -2.54 -19.09
C ALA A 256 4.41 -3.12 -17.79
N MET A 257 5.66 -3.60 -17.81
CA MET A 257 6.36 -4.09 -16.62
C MET A 257 6.55 -3.00 -15.56
N PHE A 258 6.93 -1.79 -15.99
CA PHE A 258 7.12 -0.68 -15.05
C PHE A 258 5.79 -0.21 -14.46
N GLY A 259 4.72 -0.25 -15.25
CA GLY A 259 3.36 0.09 -14.81
C GLY A 259 2.80 -0.93 -13.81
N SER A 260 3.01 -2.23 -14.05
CA SER A 260 2.54 -3.30 -13.13
C SER A 260 3.26 -3.28 -11.78
N LEU A 261 4.54 -2.88 -11.77
CA LEU A 261 5.33 -2.78 -10.55
C LEU A 261 4.80 -1.73 -9.58
N VAL A 262 4.11 -0.66 -10.03
CA VAL A 262 3.74 0.43 -9.13
C VAL A 262 2.29 0.31 -8.68
N VAL A 263 2.13 -0.20 -7.47
CA VAL A 263 0.84 -0.58 -6.91
C VAL A 263 0.32 0.50 -5.93
N PRO A 264 -0.77 1.24 -6.24
CA PRO A 264 -1.24 2.36 -5.41
C PRO A 264 -1.74 1.95 -4.02
N HIS A 265 -2.44 0.83 -3.90
CA HIS A 265 -2.97 0.40 -2.60
C HIS A 265 -1.85 0.14 -1.57
N ASN A 266 -0.67 -0.27 -2.05
CA ASN A 266 0.51 -0.45 -1.22
C ASN A 266 1.04 0.86 -0.62
N LEU A 267 0.83 2.00 -1.27
CA LEU A 267 1.22 3.30 -0.72
C LEU A 267 0.41 3.65 0.52
N PHE A 268 -0.91 3.41 0.46
CA PHE A 268 -1.79 3.57 1.60
C PHE A 268 -1.45 2.56 2.70
N LEU A 269 -1.29 1.28 2.34
CA LEU A 269 -0.99 0.20 3.27
C LEU A 269 0.34 0.40 4.00
N HIS A 270 1.40 0.83 3.32
CA HIS A 270 2.69 1.04 3.99
C HIS A 270 2.62 2.18 4.99
N SER A 271 1.97 3.28 4.63
CA SER A 271 1.82 4.43 5.52
C SER A 271 1.00 4.10 6.79
N SER A 272 0.14 3.08 6.75
CA SER A 272 -0.63 2.62 7.92
C SER A 272 0.07 1.50 8.70
N LEU A 273 0.73 0.56 8.03
CA LEU A 273 1.42 -0.54 8.71
C LEU A 273 2.55 -0.05 9.62
N VAL A 274 3.25 1.02 9.24
CA VAL A 274 4.27 1.61 10.13
C VAL A 274 3.67 2.08 11.46
N LEU A 275 2.43 2.59 11.46
CA LEU A 275 1.72 3.07 12.66
C LEU A 275 1.33 1.94 13.63
N THR A 276 1.40 0.68 13.21
CA THR A 276 1.15 -0.46 14.10
C THR A 276 2.29 -0.68 15.11
N ARG A 277 3.45 -0.07 14.88
CA ARG A 277 4.60 -0.13 15.79
C ARG A 277 4.56 1.02 16.80
N LYS A 278 5.00 0.75 18.04
CA LYS A 278 5.13 1.79 19.08
C LYS A 278 6.18 2.81 18.64
N MET A 279 5.73 3.96 18.17
CA MET A 279 6.62 5.04 17.73
C MET A 279 7.29 5.70 18.93
N PRO A 280 8.63 5.83 18.94
CA PRO A 280 9.31 6.58 19.98
C PRO A 280 8.94 8.07 19.90
N TYR A 281 8.58 8.68 21.03
CA TYR A 281 8.28 10.11 21.12
C TYR A 281 9.53 10.99 20.97
N THR A 282 10.73 10.42 21.12
CA THR A 282 12.00 11.13 20.99
C THR A 282 12.46 11.21 19.53
N SER A 283 13.02 12.36 19.16
CA SER A 283 13.51 12.62 17.80
C SER A 283 14.55 11.59 17.32
N LYS A 284 15.44 11.17 18.20
CA LYS A 284 16.42 10.11 17.93
C LYS A 284 15.74 8.76 17.66
N GLY A 285 14.75 8.38 18.47
CA GLY A 285 14.04 7.13 18.31
C GLY A 285 13.21 7.07 17.01
N ARG A 286 12.63 8.21 16.58
CA ARG A 286 11.92 8.29 15.29
C ARG A 286 12.85 8.15 14.09
N LYS A 287 14.07 8.73 14.16
CA LYS A 287 15.10 8.55 13.14
C LYS A 287 15.62 7.11 13.06
N ASP A 288 15.82 6.48 14.21
CA ASP A 288 16.16 5.05 14.28
C ASP A 288 15.05 4.20 13.64
N ALA A 289 13.79 4.46 13.98
CA ALA A 289 12.64 3.74 13.42
C ALA A 289 12.56 3.89 11.89
N SER A 290 12.72 5.10 11.36
CA SER A 290 12.77 5.36 9.91
C SER A 290 13.90 4.58 9.23
N THR A 291 15.08 4.52 9.85
CA THR A 291 16.22 3.75 9.32
C THR A 291 15.95 2.25 9.35
N PHE A 292 15.32 1.74 10.41
CA PHE A 292 14.93 0.33 10.50
C PHE A 292 13.88 -0.05 9.46
N PHE A 293 12.84 0.77 9.26
CA PHE A 293 11.85 0.54 8.22
C PHE A 293 12.43 0.64 6.81
N LEU A 294 13.35 1.58 6.57
CA LEU A 294 14.07 1.66 5.29
C LEU A 294 14.87 0.38 5.02
N LEU A 295 15.65 -0.09 6.00
CA LEU A 295 16.47 -1.29 5.86
C LEU A 295 15.60 -2.54 5.67
N GLU A 296 14.53 -2.68 6.45
CA GLU A 296 13.59 -3.79 6.32
C GLU A 296 12.91 -3.80 4.95
N ASN A 297 12.38 -2.66 4.52
CA ASN A 297 11.73 -2.53 3.22
C ASN A 297 12.70 -2.79 2.07
N ALA A 298 13.94 -2.30 2.17
CA ALA A 298 14.99 -2.58 1.17
C ALA A 298 15.30 -4.08 1.08
N LEU A 299 15.40 -4.77 2.22
CA LEU A 299 15.67 -6.21 2.24
C LEU A 299 14.49 -7.01 1.66
N ALA A 300 13.26 -6.67 2.03
CA ALA A 300 12.06 -7.33 1.52
C ALA A 300 11.88 -7.11 0.00
N LEU A 301 12.05 -5.87 -0.48
CA LEU A 301 11.99 -5.55 -1.91
C LEU A 301 13.16 -6.16 -2.69
N PHE A 302 14.34 -6.31 -2.08
CA PHE A 302 15.45 -7.02 -2.72
C PHE A 302 15.13 -8.50 -2.95
N ILE A 303 14.51 -9.17 -1.97
CA ILE A 303 14.04 -10.55 -2.16
C ILE A 303 12.99 -10.59 -3.28
N ALA A 304 12.03 -9.65 -3.30
CA ALA A 304 11.03 -9.58 -4.36
C ALA A 304 11.66 -9.36 -5.75
N LEU A 305 12.66 -8.49 -5.87
CA LEU A 305 13.44 -8.30 -7.09
C LEU A 305 14.09 -9.60 -7.54
N LEU A 306 14.73 -10.36 -6.65
CA LEU A 306 15.39 -11.62 -7.00
C LEU A 306 14.39 -12.66 -7.51
N VAL A 307 13.19 -12.72 -6.92
CA VAL A 307 12.14 -13.64 -7.39
C VAL A 307 11.64 -13.24 -8.78
N ASN A 308 11.38 -11.96 -9.01
CA ASN A 308 10.98 -11.45 -10.33
C ASN A 308 12.07 -11.70 -11.39
N VAL A 309 13.33 -11.44 -11.06
CA VAL A 309 14.48 -11.80 -11.92
C VAL A 309 14.52 -13.30 -12.20
N ALA A 310 14.23 -14.15 -11.20
CA ALA A 310 14.16 -15.59 -11.39
C ALA A 310 13.04 -15.98 -12.37
N ILE A 311 11.84 -15.39 -12.26
CA ILE A 311 10.70 -15.64 -13.14
C ILE A 311 11.02 -15.27 -14.59
N VAL A 312 11.54 -14.07 -14.83
CA VAL A 312 11.94 -13.60 -16.16
C VAL A 312 13.04 -14.51 -16.74
N SER A 313 14.00 -14.92 -15.90
CA SER A 313 15.10 -15.79 -16.32
C SER A 313 14.62 -17.20 -16.67
N ILE A 314 13.68 -17.77 -15.90
CA ILE A 314 13.07 -19.07 -16.15
C ILE A 314 12.33 -19.05 -17.48
N SER A 315 11.39 -18.11 -17.68
CA SER A 315 10.62 -18.00 -18.92
C SER A 315 11.50 -17.72 -20.14
N GLY A 316 12.47 -16.80 -20.02
CA GLY A 316 13.39 -16.48 -21.10
C GLY A 316 14.31 -17.63 -21.50
N THR A 317 14.74 -18.46 -20.56
CA THR A 317 15.60 -19.62 -20.86
C THR A 317 14.78 -20.77 -21.44
N ILE A 318 13.62 -21.04 -20.87
CA ILE A 318 12.72 -22.10 -21.35
C ILE A 318 12.29 -21.82 -22.79
N CYS A 319 11.94 -20.57 -23.11
CA CYS A 319 11.53 -20.17 -24.46
C CYS A 319 12.70 -19.93 -25.43
N ALA A 320 13.95 -19.97 -24.95
CA ALA A 320 15.14 -19.82 -25.80
C ALA A 320 15.63 -21.13 -26.41
N ASN A 321 15.31 -22.26 -25.80
CA ASN A 321 15.75 -23.58 -26.24
C ASN A 321 14.99 -24.03 -27.50
N ASN A 322 15.52 -25.02 -28.23
CA ASN A 322 14.81 -25.59 -29.39
C ASN A 322 13.61 -26.40 -28.91
N LEU A 323 12.45 -25.76 -28.79
CA LEU A 323 11.21 -26.40 -28.40
C LEU A 323 10.48 -27.04 -29.59
N SER A 324 9.52 -27.91 -29.26
CA SER A 324 8.50 -28.34 -30.20
C SER A 324 7.72 -27.14 -30.75
N PHE A 325 7.14 -27.28 -31.96
CA PHE A 325 6.34 -26.22 -32.59
C PHE A 325 5.18 -25.75 -31.70
N ALA A 326 4.51 -26.68 -31.01
CA ALA A 326 3.41 -26.36 -30.10
C ALA A 326 3.87 -25.48 -28.92
N ASP A 327 5.01 -25.79 -28.31
CA ASP A 327 5.54 -25.04 -27.18
C ASP A 327 6.11 -23.68 -27.63
N THR A 328 6.61 -23.59 -28.87
CA THR A 328 7.06 -22.31 -29.47
C THR A 328 5.89 -21.33 -29.62
N SER A 329 4.73 -21.81 -30.09
CA SER A 329 3.52 -20.99 -30.17
C SER A 329 3.05 -20.53 -28.78
N THR A 330 3.21 -21.40 -27.78
CA THR A 330 2.84 -21.11 -26.39
C THR A 330 3.70 -20.01 -25.79
N CYS A 331 5.00 -19.95 -26.12
CA CYS A 331 5.91 -18.89 -25.69
C CYS A 331 5.53 -17.49 -26.23
N SER A 332 4.85 -17.42 -27.38
CA SER A 332 4.40 -16.15 -27.96
C SER A 332 3.18 -15.54 -27.26
N SER A 333 2.37 -16.37 -26.58
CA SER A 333 1.19 -15.93 -25.84
C SER A 333 1.17 -16.54 -24.45
N LEU A 334 2.25 -16.29 -23.69
CA LEU A 334 2.45 -16.94 -22.41
C LEU A 334 1.45 -16.42 -21.35
N THR A 335 0.63 -17.32 -20.83
CA THR A 335 -0.34 -17.09 -19.75
C THR A 335 0.01 -17.93 -18.51
N LEU A 336 -0.51 -17.53 -17.34
CA LEU A 336 -0.35 -18.29 -16.10
C LEU A 336 -0.65 -19.79 -16.24
N ASN A 337 -1.70 -20.16 -17.02
CA ASN A 337 -2.08 -21.55 -17.24
C ASN A 337 -1.15 -22.26 -18.22
N SER A 338 -0.84 -21.62 -19.35
CA SER A 338 0.09 -22.23 -20.31
C SER A 338 1.49 -22.41 -19.72
N THR A 339 1.94 -21.55 -18.79
CA THR A 339 3.22 -21.72 -18.10
C THR A 339 3.26 -23.00 -17.27
N TYR A 340 2.17 -23.34 -16.58
CA TYR A 340 2.09 -24.61 -15.85
C TYR A 340 2.26 -25.81 -16.79
N VAL A 341 1.60 -25.77 -17.96
CA VAL A 341 1.70 -26.82 -18.98
C VAL A 341 3.10 -26.88 -19.58
N LEU A 342 3.69 -25.73 -19.88
CA LEU A 342 5.03 -25.61 -20.44
C LEU A 342 6.09 -26.18 -19.49
N LEU A 343 6.03 -25.81 -18.20
CA LEU A 343 6.91 -26.35 -17.17
C LEU A 343 6.74 -27.86 -17.01
N LYS A 344 5.49 -28.36 -17.09
CA LYS A 344 5.21 -29.81 -17.06
C LYS A 344 5.87 -30.54 -18.22
N ASN A 345 5.84 -29.98 -19.43
CA ASN A 345 6.38 -30.60 -20.62
C ASN A 345 7.92 -30.65 -20.62
N ILE A 346 8.57 -29.61 -20.10
CA ILE A 346 10.02 -29.43 -20.26
C ILE A 346 10.79 -29.90 -19.02
N LEU A 347 10.31 -29.57 -17.83
CA LEU A 347 10.96 -29.91 -16.56
C LEU A 347 10.28 -31.06 -15.82
N GLY A 348 9.13 -31.52 -16.32
CA GLY A 348 8.37 -32.62 -15.75
C GLY A 348 7.35 -32.21 -14.70
N LYS A 349 6.58 -33.19 -14.22
CA LYS A 349 5.44 -33.01 -13.30
C LYS A 349 5.81 -32.36 -11.96
N SER A 350 7.04 -32.58 -11.47
CA SER A 350 7.50 -31.96 -10.22
C SER A 350 7.52 -30.42 -10.35
N SER A 351 8.07 -29.90 -11.45
CA SER A 351 8.18 -28.47 -11.70
C SER A 351 6.82 -27.79 -11.83
N SER A 352 5.89 -28.40 -12.59
CA SER A 352 4.53 -27.85 -12.71
C SER A 352 3.82 -27.79 -11.35
N THR A 353 4.03 -28.79 -10.49
CA THR A 353 3.43 -28.83 -9.15
C THR A 353 4.02 -27.72 -8.26
N VAL A 354 5.34 -27.51 -8.29
CA VAL A 354 6.02 -26.42 -7.56
C VAL A 354 5.49 -25.06 -8.03
N TYR A 355 5.36 -24.84 -9.34
CA TYR A 355 4.78 -23.62 -9.88
C TYR A 355 3.31 -23.44 -9.49
N GLY A 356 2.51 -24.51 -9.49
CA GLY A 356 1.11 -24.46 -9.04
C GLY A 356 0.99 -24.08 -7.57
N VAL A 357 1.84 -24.62 -6.71
CA VAL A 357 1.90 -24.27 -5.27
C VAL A 357 2.33 -22.81 -5.09
N ALA A 358 3.33 -22.37 -5.85
CA ALA A 358 3.72 -20.97 -5.86
C ALA A 358 2.53 -20.09 -6.29
N LEU A 359 1.88 -20.37 -7.42
CA LEU A 359 0.75 -19.57 -7.87
C LEU A 359 -0.39 -19.50 -6.82
N LEU A 360 -0.65 -20.59 -6.11
CA LEU A 360 -1.63 -20.64 -5.02
C LEU A 360 -1.25 -19.71 -3.86
N VAL A 361 0.00 -19.81 -3.39
CA VAL A 361 0.50 -19.03 -2.25
C VAL A 361 0.56 -17.53 -2.59
N SER A 362 0.98 -17.18 -3.81
CA SER A 362 1.00 -15.80 -4.30
C SER A 362 -0.41 -15.21 -4.38
N GLY A 363 -1.34 -15.94 -5.01
CA GLY A 363 -2.73 -15.50 -5.15
C GLY A 363 -3.41 -15.27 -3.79
N GLN A 364 -3.26 -16.21 -2.86
CA GLN A 364 -3.83 -16.07 -1.52
C GLN A 364 -3.24 -14.88 -0.76
N SER A 365 -1.92 -14.72 -0.82
CA SER A 365 -1.27 -13.61 -0.11
C SER A 365 -1.67 -12.24 -0.67
N CYS A 366 -1.82 -12.12 -1.99
CA CYS A 366 -2.31 -10.92 -2.65
C CYS A 366 -3.73 -10.55 -2.20
N MET A 367 -4.66 -11.51 -2.18
CA MET A 367 -6.04 -11.29 -1.72
C MET A 367 -6.09 -10.80 -0.28
N VAL A 368 -5.24 -11.37 0.57
CA VAL A 368 -5.13 -11.01 1.98
C VAL A 368 -4.55 -9.60 2.15
N ALA A 369 -3.47 -9.26 1.44
CA ALA A 369 -2.84 -7.94 1.49
C ALA A 369 -3.76 -6.82 0.94
N THR A 370 -4.46 -7.08 -0.16
CA THR A 370 -5.43 -6.13 -0.74
C THR A 370 -6.62 -5.90 0.19
N SER A 371 -7.13 -6.94 0.84
CA SER A 371 -8.17 -6.80 1.86
C SER A 371 -7.71 -5.95 3.04
N TYR A 372 -6.45 -6.09 3.47
CA TYR A 372 -5.83 -5.24 4.49
C TYR A 372 -5.74 -3.78 4.04
N ALA A 373 -5.30 -3.53 2.80
CA ALA A 373 -5.25 -2.19 2.24
C ALA A 373 -6.65 -1.54 2.19
N GLY A 374 -7.67 -2.31 1.77
CA GLY A 374 -9.07 -1.89 1.76
C GLY A 374 -9.58 -1.50 3.16
N GLN A 375 -9.21 -2.25 4.20
CA GLN A 375 -9.58 -1.89 5.59
C GLN A 375 -9.01 -0.54 6.01
N TYR A 376 -7.72 -0.27 5.74
CA TYR A 376 -7.09 1.00 6.09
C TYR A 376 -7.62 2.18 5.27
N ILE A 377 -7.93 1.94 3.99
CA ILE A 377 -8.61 2.93 3.16
C ILE A 377 -9.98 3.20 3.78
N MET A 378 -10.86 2.22 3.90
CA MET A 378 -12.18 2.38 4.51
C MET A 378 -12.14 3.06 5.89
N GLN A 379 -11.17 2.73 6.74
CA GLN A 379 -10.99 3.37 8.05
C GLN A 379 -10.65 4.86 7.94
N GLY A 380 -9.66 5.21 7.10
CA GLY A 380 -9.28 6.61 6.92
C GLY A 380 -10.39 7.46 6.33
N PHE A 381 -11.29 6.82 5.58
CA PHE A 381 -12.34 7.49 4.82
C PHE A 381 -13.71 7.55 5.52
N SER A 382 -14.09 6.52 6.27
CA SER A 382 -15.47 6.35 6.73
C SER A 382 -15.71 6.64 8.22
N GLY A 383 -14.67 6.87 9.04
CA GLY A 383 -14.84 7.12 10.49
C GLY A 383 -15.58 6.02 11.25
N MET A 384 -15.79 4.86 10.61
CA MET A 384 -16.58 3.74 11.15
C MET A 384 -15.81 3.01 12.25
N ARG A 385 -16.55 2.30 13.11
CA ARG A 385 -15.95 1.43 14.13
C ARG A 385 -15.11 0.34 13.47
N LYS A 386 -13.92 0.07 14.03
CA LYS A 386 -12.95 -0.92 13.51
C LYS A 386 -13.56 -2.31 13.29
N CYS A 387 -14.42 -2.76 14.21
CA CYS A 387 -15.08 -4.07 14.11
C CYS A 387 -15.90 -4.23 12.82
N ILE A 388 -16.64 -3.19 12.44
CA ILE A 388 -17.47 -3.22 11.22
C ILE A 388 -16.56 -3.21 9.98
N ILE A 389 -15.50 -2.42 10.00
CA ILE A 389 -14.55 -2.32 8.88
C ILE A 389 -13.87 -3.67 8.60
N TYR A 390 -13.51 -4.43 9.63
CA TYR A 390 -12.88 -5.75 9.47
C TYR A 390 -13.75 -6.74 8.68
N LEU A 391 -15.08 -6.61 8.73
CA LEU A 391 -16.00 -7.46 7.98
C LEU A 391 -16.43 -6.83 6.65
N VAL A 392 -16.77 -5.53 6.66
CA VAL A 392 -17.35 -4.85 5.50
C VAL A 392 -16.30 -4.60 4.42
N ALA A 393 -15.09 -4.16 4.76
CA ALA A 393 -14.09 -3.81 3.76
C ALA A 393 -13.63 -5.03 2.92
N PRO A 394 -13.37 -6.21 3.52
CA PRO A 394 -13.14 -7.42 2.73
C PRO A 394 -14.34 -7.80 1.87
N CYS A 395 -15.58 -7.75 2.38
CA CYS A 395 -16.76 -8.03 1.56
C CYS A 395 -16.85 -7.09 0.35
N PHE A 396 -16.62 -5.79 0.55
CA PHE A 396 -16.68 -4.80 -0.52
C PHE A 396 -15.56 -4.99 -1.56
N THR A 397 -14.40 -5.50 -1.14
CA THR A 397 -13.25 -5.76 -2.02
C THR A 397 -13.37 -7.11 -2.76
N LEU A 398 -13.69 -8.17 -2.01
CA LEU A 398 -13.65 -9.55 -2.49
C LEU A 398 -14.87 -9.88 -3.34
N LEU A 399 -16.07 -9.48 -2.93
CA LEU A 399 -17.30 -9.90 -3.59
C LEU A 399 -17.38 -9.44 -5.06
N PRO A 400 -17.09 -8.17 -5.42
CA PRO A 400 -17.06 -7.74 -6.81
C PRO A 400 -16.01 -8.52 -7.62
N SER A 401 -14.84 -8.74 -7.03
CA SER A 401 -13.75 -9.49 -7.66
C SER A 401 -14.16 -10.94 -7.96
N LEU A 402 -14.81 -11.61 -7.00
CA LEU A 402 -15.32 -12.97 -7.16
C LEU A 402 -16.38 -13.05 -8.26
N ILE A 403 -17.31 -12.07 -8.32
CA ILE A 403 -18.35 -12.01 -9.36
C ILE A 403 -17.72 -11.84 -10.75
N ILE A 404 -16.78 -10.89 -10.90
CA ILE A 404 -16.08 -10.64 -12.17
C ILE A 404 -15.34 -11.89 -12.63
N CYS A 405 -14.62 -12.55 -11.72
CA CYS A 405 -13.86 -13.77 -12.02
C CYS A 405 -14.78 -14.95 -12.38
N SER A 406 -15.91 -15.08 -11.68
CA SER A 406 -16.92 -16.12 -11.89
C SER A 406 -17.52 -16.03 -13.30
N ILE A 407 -17.90 -14.82 -13.74
CA ILE A 407 -18.48 -14.57 -15.07
C ILE A 407 -17.42 -14.70 -16.17
N GLY A 408 -16.17 -14.32 -15.88
CA GLY A 408 -15.07 -14.32 -16.84
C GLY A 408 -14.71 -15.70 -17.39
N GLY A 409 -14.74 -16.72 -16.53
CA GLY A 409 -14.29 -18.08 -16.85
C GLY A 409 -12.79 -18.19 -17.13
N THR A 410 -12.32 -19.40 -17.44
CA THR A 410 -10.89 -19.70 -17.62
C THR A 410 -10.28 -19.10 -18.88
N LEU A 411 -11.05 -19.01 -19.97
CA LEU A 411 -10.56 -18.53 -21.27
C LEU A 411 -10.19 -17.04 -21.28
N ARG A 412 -10.74 -16.23 -20.36
CA ARG A 412 -10.58 -14.77 -20.36
C ARG A 412 -9.67 -14.27 -19.24
N VAL A 413 -9.01 -15.17 -18.50
CA VAL A 413 -8.17 -14.81 -17.35
C VAL A 413 -7.12 -13.75 -17.71
N HIS A 414 -6.34 -13.98 -18.77
CA HIS A 414 -5.31 -13.03 -19.21
C HIS A 414 -5.90 -11.65 -19.54
N ARG A 415 -7.05 -11.62 -20.24
CA ARG A 415 -7.73 -10.37 -20.59
C ARG A 415 -8.21 -9.62 -19.33
N ILE A 416 -8.75 -10.33 -18.35
CA ILE A 416 -9.25 -9.72 -17.11
C ILE A 416 -8.08 -9.17 -16.27
N ILE A 417 -6.96 -9.90 -16.16
CA ILE A 417 -5.75 -9.42 -15.49
C ILE A 417 -5.25 -8.14 -16.16
N ASN A 418 -5.21 -8.11 -17.49
CA ASN A 418 -4.72 -6.94 -18.21
C ASN A 418 -5.64 -5.72 -18.01
N ILE A 419 -6.96 -5.91 -18.02
CA ILE A 419 -7.93 -4.85 -17.70
C ILE A 419 -7.73 -4.33 -16.26
N ALA A 420 -7.51 -5.23 -15.30
CA ALA A 420 -7.24 -4.85 -13.92
C ALA A 420 -5.97 -3.99 -13.80
N ALA A 421 -4.90 -4.34 -14.53
CA ALA A 421 -3.66 -3.55 -14.58
C ALA A 421 -3.88 -2.15 -15.18
N ILE A 422 -4.71 -2.03 -16.23
CA ILE A 422 -5.08 -0.74 -16.83
C ILE A 422 -5.84 0.13 -15.82
N VAL A 423 -6.80 -0.43 -15.09
CA VAL A 423 -7.53 0.30 -14.04
C VAL A 423 -6.58 0.75 -12.92
N LEU A 424 -5.64 -0.11 -12.52
CA LEU A 424 -4.64 0.23 -11.50
C LEU A 424 -3.73 1.38 -11.96
N SER A 425 -3.32 1.37 -13.23
CA SER A 425 -2.52 2.42 -13.87
C SER A 425 -3.26 3.77 -13.86
N PHE A 426 -4.57 3.75 -14.10
CA PHE A 426 -5.43 4.93 -14.03
C PHE A 426 -5.52 5.51 -12.61
N VAL A 427 -5.65 4.66 -11.60
CA VAL A 427 -5.78 5.07 -10.18
C VAL A 427 -4.45 5.58 -9.60
N LEU A 428 -3.32 5.07 -10.06
CA LEU A 428 -2.01 5.31 -9.46
C LEU A 428 -1.65 6.80 -9.23
N PRO A 429 -1.80 7.71 -10.20
CA PRO A 429 -1.44 9.12 -10.00
C PRO A 429 -2.20 9.79 -8.85
N PHE A 430 -3.44 9.35 -8.57
CA PHE A 430 -4.25 9.88 -7.48
C PHE A 430 -3.75 9.48 -6.09
N ALA A 431 -2.97 8.41 -5.96
CA ALA A 431 -2.30 8.04 -4.71
C ALA A 431 -0.89 8.66 -4.62
N LEU A 432 -0.19 8.68 -5.75
CA LEU A 432 1.22 9.09 -5.83
C LEU A 432 1.41 10.60 -5.67
N ILE A 433 0.56 11.42 -6.29
CA ILE A 433 0.65 12.89 -6.20
C ILE A 433 0.45 13.37 -4.75
N PRO A 434 -0.63 12.97 -4.03
CA PRO A 434 -0.79 13.36 -2.62
C PRO A 434 0.37 12.91 -1.75
N LEU A 435 0.87 11.69 -1.94
CA LEU A 435 1.97 11.14 -1.14
C LEU A 435 3.22 12.04 -1.20
N ILE A 436 3.68 12.38 -2.41
CA ILE A 436 4.90 13.17 -2.59
C ILE A 436 4.69 14.58 -2.09
N LYS A 437 3.50 15.14 -2.29
CA LYS A 437 3.16 16.49 -1.86
C LYS A 437 3.11 16.64 -0.34
N PHE A 438 2.48 15.68 0.34
CA PHE A 438 2.50 15.64 1.80
C PHE A 438 3.91 15.41 2.32
N SER A 439 4.66 14.48 1.72
CA SER A 439 6.07 14.25 2.09
C SER A 439 6.96 15.49 1.89
N SER A 440 6.75 16.22 0.78
CA SER A 440 7.46 17.48 0.49
C SER A 440 7.09 18.59 1.46
N SER A 441 5.84 18.63 1.93
CA SER A 441 5.38 19.64 2.89
C SER A 441 5.98 19.36 4.28
N CYS A 442 6.02 18.09 4.69
CA CYS A 442 6.69 17.65 5.92
C CYS A 442 8.21 17.91 5.91
N THR A 443 8.81 18.11 4.74
CA THR A 443 10.26 18.36 4.62
C THR A 443 10.70 19.66 5.30
N ASN A 444 9.79 20.63 5.36
CA ASN A 444 10.04 21.92 6.00
C ASN A 444 9.65 21.95 7.48
N ILE A 445 9.08 20.86 8.02
CA ILE A 445 8.52 20.85 9.37
C ILE A 445 9.36 19.95 10.28
N GLY A 446 10.15 20.59 11.14
CA GLY A 446 10.85 19.96 12.26
C GLY A 446 12.20 19.29 11.92
N PRO A 447 12.81 18.57 12.89
CA PRO A 447 14.15 17.97 12.76
C PRO A 447 14.20 16.74 11.82
N TYR A 448 13.10 16.41 11.14
CA TYR A 448 12.90 15.18 10.37
C TYR A 448 12.97 15.43 8.85
N LYS A 449 13.90 16.31 8.46
CA LYS A 449 14.10 16.73 7.07
C LYS A 449 14.49 15.53 6.20
N ASN A 450 13.56 15.02 5.40
CA ASN A 450 13.90 14.20 4.25
C ASN A 450 14.90 15.00 3.39
N ALA A 451 15.99 14.37 2.95
CA ALA A 451 16.96 15.06 2.13
C ALA A 451 16.24 15.63 0.90
N THR A 452 16.37 16.95 0.67
CA THR A 452 15.68 17.63 -0.44
C THR A 452 15.98 16.95 -1.78
N SER A 453 17.15 16.34 -1.93
CA SER A 453 17.52 15.50 -3.07
C SER A 453 16.59 14.32 -3.28
N ILE A 454 16.20 13.58 -2.24
CA ILE A 454 15.31 12.41 -2.35
C ILE A 454 13.92 12.84 -2.82
N ILE A 455 13.39 13.95 -2.31
CA ILE A 455 12.08 14.46 -2.74
C ILE A 455 12.11 14.93 -4.18
N ARG A 456 13.19 15.59 -4.62
CA ARG A 456 13.35 15.97 -6.04
C ARG A 456 13.40 14.74 -6.93
N ILE A 457 14.18 13.73 -6.55
CA ILE A 457 14.26 12.45 -7.28
C ILE A 457 12.88 11.77 -7.31
N ALA A 458 12.16 11.72 -6.18
CA ALA A 458 10.82 11.15 -6.10
C ALA A 458 9.83 11.90 -7.00
N TRP A 459 9.87 13.24 -7.04
CA TRP A 459 9.06 14.05 -7.95
C TRP A 459 9.36 13.73 -9.41
N ILE A 460 10.63 13.70 -9.81
CA ILE A 460 11.04 13.40 -11.19
C ILE A 460 10.57 12.00 -11.59
N LEU A 461 10.89 10.99 -10.78
CA LEU A 461 10.51 9.61 -11.07
C LEU A 461 8.99 9.43 -11.14
N SER A 462 8.26 10.13 -10.27
CA SER A 462 6.81 10.03 -10.24
C SER A 462 6.16 10.76 -11.41
N LEU A 463 6.73 11.88 -11.87
CA LEU A 463 6.31 12.55 -13.11
C LEU A 463 6.50 11.63 -14.31
N VAL A 464 7.65 10.94 -14.39
CA VAL A 464 7.93 9.95 -15.44
C VAL A 464 6.88 8.84 -15.41
N ILE A 465 6.56 8.31 -14.23
CA ILE A 465 5.62 7.19 -14.10
C ILE A 465 4.18 7.61 -14.37
N ILE A 466 3.78 8.79 -13.91
CA ILE A 466 2.46 9.35 -14.25
C ILE A 466 2.38 9.52 -15.77
N GLY A 467 3.43 10.03 -16.42
CA GLY A 467 3.50 10.13 -17.89
C GLY A 467 3.38 8.77 -18.59
N ILE A 468 4.12 7.76 -18.12
CA ILE A 468 4.08 6.39 -18.65
C ILE A 468 2.70 5.76 -18.45
N ASN A 469 2.08 5.91 -17.28
CA ASN A 469 0.75 5.37 -16.99
C ASN A 469 -0.34 6.06 -17.81
N ILE A 470 -0.24 7.38 -18.01
CA ILE A 470 -1.15 8.11 -18.91
C ILE A 470 -0.99 7.60 -20.34
N TYR A 471 0.26 7.45 -20.82
CA TYR A 471 0.52 6.91 -22.15
C TYR A 471 -0.04 5.49 -22.29
N PHE A 472 0.25 4.60 -21.35
CA PHE A 472 -0.23 3.22 -21.34
C PHE A 472 -1.76 3.13 -21.31
N PHE A 473 -2.41 3.98 -20.51
CA PHE A 473 -3.87 4.08 -20.46
C PHE A 473 -4.45 4.56 -21.79
N CYS A 474 -3.89 5.65 -22.35
CA CYS A 474 -4.29 6.18 -23.65
C CYS A 474 -4.15 5.14 -24.77
N THR A 475 -2.98 4.50 -24.90
CA THR A 475 -2.71 3.55 -25.98
C THR A 475 -3.55 2.30 -25.85
N SER A 476 -3.71 1.76 -24.64
CA SER A 476 -4.58 0.60 -24.39
C SER A 476 -6.03 0.91 -24.74
N PHE A 477 -6.50 2.11 -24.38
CA PHE A 477 -7.85 2.55 -24.71
C PHE A 477 -8.04 2.75 -26.22
N VAL A 478 -7.10 3.42 -26.89
CA VAL A 478 -7.14 3.60 -28.35
C VAL A 478 -7.08 2.25 -29.07
N ALA A 479 -6.22 1.33 -28.63
CA ALA A 479 -6.13 -0.01 -29.20
C ALA A 479 -7.45 -0.77 -29.05
N TRP A 480 -8.11 -0.66 -27.89
CA TRP A 480 -9.43 -1.25 -27.66
C TRP A 480 -10.49 -0.64 -28.58
N LEU A 481 -10.48 0.69 -28.76
CA LEU A 481 -11.42 1.37 -29.64
C LEU A 481 -11.22 0.99 -31.13
N VAL A 482 -9.97 0.87 -31.58
CA VAL A 482 -9.63 0.54 -32.97
C VAL A 482 -9.98 -0.91 -33.33
N HIS A 483 -9.76 -1.86 -32.43
CA HIS A 483 -10.01 -3.29 -32.66
C HIS A 483 -11.41 -3.75 -32.22
N SER A 484 -12.26 -2.83 -31.75
CA SER A 484 -13.63 -3.17 -31.37
C SER A 484 -14.48 -3.38 -32.62
N ASP A 485 -15.03 -4.59 -32.78
CA ASP A 485 -16.03 -4.97 -33.81
C ASP A 485 -17.38 -4.22 -33.67
N LEU A 486 -17.43 -3.16 -32.87
CA LEU A 486 -18.63 -2.37 -32.67
C LEU A 486 -18.93 -1.50 -33.90
N PRO A 487 -20.22 -1.29 -34.22
CA PRO A 487 -20.62 -0.45 -35.34
C PRO A 487 -20.02 0.97 -35.19
N ARG A 488 -19.58 1.58 -36.31
CA ARG A 488 -18.84 2.87 -36.32
C ARG A 488 -19.52 3.97 -35.50
N VAL A 489 -20.84 4.00 -35.46
CA VAL A 489 -21.62 4.96 -34.68
C VAL A 489 -21.38 4.80 -33.17
N VAL A 490 -21.30 3.56 -32.67
CA VAL A 490 -21.04 3.29 -31.26
C VAL A 490 -19.60 3.65 -30.89
N ASN A 491 -18.61 3.34 -31.75
CA ASN A 491 -17.24 3.79 -31.54
C ASN A 491 -17.14 5.33 -31.52
N ALA A 492 -17.86 6.04 -32.38
CA ALA A 492 -17.90 7.50 -32.37
C ALA A 492 -18.51 8.06 -31.07
N ILE A 493 -19.60 7.47 -30.56
CA ILE A 493 -20.21 7.86 -29.29
C ILE A 493 -19.26 7.61 -28.12
N ILE A 494 -18.63 6.42 -28.07
CA ILE A 494 -17.67 6.07 -27.02
C ILE A 494 -16.48 7.04 -27.05
N SER A 495 -15.89 7.31 -28.21
CA SER A 495 -14.81 8.30 -28.35
C SER A 495 -15.22 9.69 -27.88
N SER A 496 -16.44 10.13 -28.22
CA SER A 496 -16.97 11.43 -27.79
C SER A 496 -17.15 11.53 -26.28
N LEU A 497 -17.38 10.42 -25.57
CA LEU A 497 -17.49 10.37 -24.12
C LEU A 497 -16.12 10.28 -23.44
N VAL A 498 -15.17 9.62 -24.08
CA VAL A 498 -13.86 9.35 -23.47
C VAL A 498 -12.93 10.56 -23.52
N PHE A 499 -12.98 11.35 -24.59
CA PHE A 499 -12.19 12.58 -24.67
C PHE A 499 -12.46 13.55 -23.50
N PRO A 500 -13.72 13.91 -23.18
CA PRO A 500 -14.00 14.76 -22.03
C PRO A 500 -13.68 14.07 -20.70
N PHE A 501 -13.85 12.75 -20.59
CA PHE A 501 -13.42 12.01 -19.40
C PHE A 501 -11.90 12.10 -19.19
N MET A 502 -11.11 11.97 -20.27
CA MET A 502 -9.65 12.10 -20.21
C MET A 502 -9.20 13.52 -19.93
N ALA A 503 -9.85 14.52 -20.51
CA ALA A 503 -9.60 15.92 -20.17
C ALA A 503 -9.90 16.19 -18.69
N ALA A 504 -11.02 15.68 -18.17
CA ALA A 504 -11.37 15.78 -16.75
C ALA A 504 -10.37 15.06 -15.84
N TYR A 505 -9.90 13.88 -16.24
CA TYR A 505 -8.85 13.14 -15.53
C TYR A 505 -7.55 13.95 -15.43
N ILE A 506 -7.04 14.46 -16.55
CA ILE A 506 -5.83 15.28 -16.58
C ILE A 506 -6.04 16.56 -15.74
N ALA A 507 -7.20 17.22 -15.88
CA ALA A 507 -7.53 18.40 -15.08
C ALA A 507 -7.56 18.09 -13.57
N ALA A 508 -8.08 16.92 -13.17
CA ALA A 508 -8.07 16.48 -11.77
C ALA A 508 -6.65 16.23 -11.25
N LEU A 509 -5.77 15.65 -12.06
CA LEU A 509 -4.35 15.47 -11.71
C LEU A 509 -3.62 16.81 -11.56
N ILE A 510 -3.85 17.74 -12.49
CA ILE A 510 -3.30 19.11 -12.42
C ILE A 510 -3.80 19.80 -11.14
N TYR A 511 -5.11 19.72 -10.87
CA TYR A 511 -5.69 20.28 -9.65
C TYR A 511 -5.04 19.70 -8.38
N LEU A 512 -4.85 18.38 -8.31
CA LEU A 512 -4.18 17.72 -7.20
C LEU A 512 -2.72 18.15 -7.04
N ALA A 513 -2.00 18.31 -8.15
CA ALA A 513 -0.60 18.73 -8.15
C ALA A 513 -0.43 20.18 -7.67
N PHE A 514 -1.24 21.12 -8.18
CA PHE A 514 -1.06 22.56 -7.94
C PHE A 514 -1.75 23.11 -6.70
N ARG A 515 -2.79 22.43 -6.17
CA ARG A 515 -3.48 22.90 -4.95
C ARG A 515 -2.46 23.09 -3.82
N LYS A 516 -2.46 24.19 -3.08
CA LYS A 516 -1.61 24.27 -1.88
C LYS A 516 -2.13 23.32 -0.81
N VAL A 517 -1.20 22.64 -0.13
CA VAL A 517 -1.48 21.86 1.08
C VAL A 517 -1.04 22.73 2.25
N ASN A 518 -1.96 22.97 3.17
CA ASN A 518 -1.68 23.70 4.39
C ASN A 518 -1.84 22.72 5.54
N LEU A 519 -0.80 21.91 5.78
CA LEU A 519 -0.66 21.11 7.00
C LEU A 519 -0.52 22.07 8.18
N SER A 520 -1.67 22.58 8.64
CA SER A 520 -1.79 23.64 9.64
C SER A 520 -1.94 23.06 11.04
N ASP A 521 -2.36 21.80 11.15
CA ASP A 521 -2.37 21.07 12.40
C ASP A 521 -0.97 20.50 12.61
N PRO A 522 -0.17 21.06 13.53
CA PRO A 522 1.12 20.48 13.85
C PRO A 522 0.81 19.11 14.45
N PHE A 523 1.60 18.13 14.04
CA PHE A 523 2.25 17.14 14.89
C PHE A 523 1.78 17.07 16.35
N PRO A 524 1.74 15.90 17.00
CA PRO A 524 1.74 15.84 18.46
C PRO A 524 3.02 16.50 19.00
N THR A 525 2.96 17.81 19.15
CA THR A 525 3.94 18.71 19.71
C THR A 525 3.13 19.59 20.64
N ASN A 526 3.17 19.21 21.91
CA ASN A 526 2.99 19.99 23.13
C ASN A 526 2.66 18.94 24.23
N SER A 527 3.64 18.42 24.97
CA SER A 527 4.01 19.02 26.26
C SER A 527 2.91 19.96 26.77
N VAL A 528 2.15 19.53 27.79
CA VAL A 528 1.13 20.25 28.60
C VAL A 528 -0.32 19.70 28.54
N SER A 529 -0.72 18.78 27.65
CA SER A 529 -2.09 18.20 27.72
C SER A 529 -2.20 16.77 28.27
N GLY A 530 -1.06 16.13 28.58
CA GLY A 530 -1.02 14.78 29.17
C GLY A 530 -1.40 14.70 30.65
N GLU A 531 -1.56 15.82 31.35
CA GLU A 531 -2.00 15.84 32.76
C GLU A 531 -3.51 16.08 32.92
N ILE A 532 -4.17 16.70 31.94
CA ILE A 532 -5.61 17.01 32.03
C ILE A 532 -6.47 15.85 31.53
N GLU A 533 -6.02 15.11 30.51
CA GLU A 533 -6.77 13.97 29.97
C GLU A 533 -6.62 12.70 30.84
N VAL A 534 -5.49 12.56 31.56
CA VAL A 534 -5.28 11.48 32.54
C VAL A 534 -6.07 11.75 33.84
N GLN A 535 -6.30 13.02 34.20
CA GLN A 535 -7.17 13.33 35.35
C GLN A 535 -8.65 13.08 35.07
N HIS A 536 -9.14 13.33 33.85
CA HIS A 536 -10.56 13.07 33.53
C HIS A 536 -10.89 11.57 33.41
N ILE A 537 -9.96 10.76 32.90
CA ILE A 537 -10.14 9.30 32.82
C ILE A 537 -10.08 8.65 34.20
N GLN A 538 -9.23 9.15 35.11
CA GLN A 538 -9.14 8.64 36.50
C GLN A 538 -10.36 9.00 37.36
N ILE A 539 -11.12 10.04 37.03
CA ILE A 539 -12.35 10.41 37.75
C ILE A 539 -13.54 9.55 37.30
N GLN A 540 -13.62 9.17 36.02
CA GLN A 540 -14.66 8.26 35.52
C GLN A 540 -14.46 6.81 35.97
N GLU A 541 -13.22 6.30 35.99
CA GLU A 541 -12.92 4.93 36.43
C GLU A 541 -13.24 4.72 37.93
N LYS A 542 -13.18 5.80 38.73
CA LYS A 542 -13.55 5.76 40.16
C LYS A 542 -15.06 5.86 40.42
N GLN A 543 -15.87 6.26 39.45
CA GLN A 543 -17.34 6.26 39.57
C GLN A 543 -17.97 4.95 39.11
N GLU A 544 -17.39 4.23 38.15
CA GLU A 544 -17.89 2.89 37.76
C GLU A 544 -17.62 1.82 38.82
N ASP A 545 -16.46 1.86 39.50
CA ASP A 545 -16.14 0.88 40.57
C ASP A 545 -16.97 1.08 41.86
N LEU A 546 -17.63 2.24 42.00
CA LEU A 546 -18.55 2.51 43.13
C LEU A 546 -20.02 2.16 42.80
N GLY A 547 -20.34 1.96 41.52
CA GLY A 547 -21.69 1.58 41.04
C GLY A 547 -21.92 0.07 40.92
N VAL A 548 -20.87 -0.75 41.06
CA VAL A 548 -20.95 -2.22 41.00
C VAL A 548 -20.93 -2.85 42.41
N HIS A 549 -20.82 -2.04 43.47
CA HIS A 549 -20.84 -2.47 44.87
C HIS A 549 -21.98 -1.88 45.72
N LEU A 550 -23.05 -1.38 45.06
CA LEU A 550 -24.36 -1.02 45.63
C LEU A 550 -25.45 -1.75 44.84
#